data_AF-A0A5N6M891-F1
#
_entry.id   AF-A0A5N6M891-F1
#
_cell.length_a   1.000
_cell.length_b   1.000
_cell.length_c   1.000
_cell.angle_alpha   90.00
_cell.angle_beta   90.00
_cell.angle_gamma   90.00
#
_symmetry.space_group_name_H-M   'P 1'
#
loop_
_entity.id
_entity.type
_entity.pdbx_description
1 polymer ?
#
loop_
_entity_poly.entity_id
_entity_poly.type
_entity_poly.pdbx_seq_one_letter_code
_entity_poly.pdbx_strand_id
1 'polypeptide(L)'
;MHFSSLFQDACFGVVRWELDHSEDEILTFLLQCSEQLPHKIPLYGTLIGLLNLENEEFVKKILESTHKSLQDALDSGDCNKIRVSMWFLTFGILYIGILTMIRVDDEKGNPSWQARADFYITCILSCLPWGGSELVEQIPEEIERVMVGIEAYLSIKRNVSDVGLFVFEDINKMNKLNVEHVL
;
A
#
# COMPACT_ATOMS: atom_id res chain seq x y z
N MET A 1 -26.89 7.52 13.74
CA MET A 1 -26.87 6.73 12.48
C MET A 1 -27.66 7.41 11.36
N HIS A 2 -28.90 7.87 11.58
CA HIS A 2 -29.75 8.45 10.52
C HIS A 2 -29.27 9.76 9.85
N PHE A 3 -28.44 10.56 10.55
CA PHE A 3 -27.87 11.80 9.99
C PHE A 3 -26.60 11.53 9.17
N SER A 4 -25.89 10.44 9.48
CA SER A 4 -24.71 9.99 8.74
C SER A 4 -25.11 9.46 7.36
N SER A 5 -26.17 8.64 7.29
CA SER A 5 -26.69 8.13 6.03
C SER A 5 -27.21 9.24 5.12
N LEU A 6 -27.97 10.21 5.67
CA LEU A 6 -28.47 11.34 4.89
C LEU A 6 -27.35 12.22 4.30
N PHE A 7 -26.27 12.42 5.04
CA PHE A 7 -25.13 13.19 4.55
C PHE A 7 -24.35 12.43 3.47
N GLN A 8 -24.21 11.11 3.64
CA GLN A 8 -23.60 10.23 2.64
C GLN A 8 -24.41 10.23 1.34
N ASP A 9 -25.74 10.12 1.44
CA ASP A 9 -26.66 10.12 0.31
C ASP A 9 -26.69 11.48 -0.41
N ALA A 10 -26.61 12.58 0.33
CA ALA A 10 -26.58 13.93 -0.24
C ALA A 10 -25.25 14.23 -0.97
N CYS A 11 -24.11 13.89 -0.36
CA CYS A 11 -22.81 14.04 -1.03
C CYS A 11 -22.69 13.13 -2.25
N PHE A 12 -23.15 11.88 -2.14
CA PHE A 12 -23.17 10.94 -3.26
C PHE A 12 -24.06 11.44 -4.40
N GLY A 13 -25.25 11.98 -4.09
CA GLY A 13 -26.16 12.54 -5.09
C GLY A 13 -25.56 13.70 -5.90
N VAL A 14 -24.76 14.56 -5.27
CA VAL A 14 -24.05 15.65 -5.96
C VAL A 14 -22.93 15.12 -6.84
N VAL A 15 -22.09 14.23 -6.31
CA VAL A 15 -20.98 13.61 -7.08
C VAL A 15 -21.52 12.85 -8.28
N ARG A 16 -22.64 12.14 -8.12
CA ARG A 16 -23.32 11.44 -9.20
C ARG A 16 -23.79 12.36 -10.30
N TRP A 17 -24.40 13.49 -9.95
CA TRP A 17 -24.87 14.46 -10.94
C TRP A 17 -23.70 15.11 -11.71
N GLU A 18 -22.61 15.40 -11.02
CA GLU A 18 -21.39 15.92 -11.67
C GLU A 18 -20.66 14.84 -12.49
N LEU A 19 -20.79 13.55 -12.14
CA LEU A 19 -20.19 12.45 -12.91
C LEU A 19 -20.67 12.43 -14.36
N ASP A 20 -21.97 12.68 -14.58
CA ASP A 20 -22.57 12.72 -15.92
C ASP A 20 -22.04 13.88 -16.79
N HIS A 21 -21.43 14.91 -16.17
CA HIS A 21 -21.01 16.14 -16.86
C HIS A 21 -19.48 16.33 -16.89
N SER A 22 -18.77 15.84 -15.88
CA SER A 22 -17.35 16.13 -15.59
C SER A 22 -16.58 14.90 -15.11
N GLU A 23 -16.82 13.74 -15.73
CA GLU A 23 -16.22 12.45 -15.38
C GLU A 23 -14.68 12.52 -15.21
N ASP A 24 -13.97 13.13 -16.17
CA ASP A 24 -12.50 13.21 -16.17
C ASP A 24 -11.95 14.13 -15.07
N GLU A 25 -12.69 15.18 -14.70
CA GLU A 25 -12.31 16.10 -13.61
C GLU A 25 -12.48 15.43 -12.25
N ILE A 26 -13.58 14.67 -12.07
CA ILE A 26 -13.83 13.90 -10.85
C ILE A 26 -12.79 12.77 -10.72
N LEU A 27 -12.48 12.07 -11.81
CA LEU A 27 -11.41 11.08 -11.85
C LEU A 27 -10.09 11.70 -11.35
N THR A 28 -9.69 12.83 -11.93
CA THR A 28 -8.46 13.54 -11.55
C THR A 28 -8.50 13.97 -10.09
N PHE A 29 -9.62 14.50 -9.61
CA PHE A 29 -9.79 14.94 -8.23
C PHE A 29 -9.71 13.78 -7.22
N LEU A 30 -10.33 12.63 -7.52
CA LEU A 30 -10.28 11.45 -6.66
C LEU A 30 -8.86 10.90 -6.56
N LEU A 31 -8.12 10.88 -7.67
CA LEU A 31 -6.70 10.48 -7.70
C LEU A 31 -5.83 11.46 -6.89
N GLN A 32 -6.04 12.77 -7.02
CA GLN A 32 -5.31 13.77 -6.23
C GLN A 32 -5.63 13.68 -4.74
N CYS A 33 -6.89 13.42 -4.40
CA CYS A 33 -7.33 13.27 -3.01
C CYS A 33 -6.69 12.06 -2.33
N SER A 34 -6.54 10.94 -3.04
CA SER A 34 -5.90 9.75 -2.48
C SER A 34 -4.41 9.98 -2.21
N GLU A 35 -3.73 10.73 -3.08
CA GLU A 35 -2.34 11.16 -2.89
C GLU A 35 -2.16 12.09 -1.69
N GLN A 36 -3.04 13.07 -1.52
CA GLN A 36 -2.86 14.12 -0.52
C GLN A 36 -3.42 13.77 0.85
N LEU A 37 -4.41 12.87 0.94
CA LEU A 37 -5.20 12.63 2.15
C LEU A 37 -5.29 11.13 2.52
N PRO A 38 -4.15 10.47 2.82
CA PRO A 38 -4.13 9.03 3.14
C PRO A 38 -4.94 8.66 4.39
N HIS A 39 -5.13 9.58 5.33
CA HIS A 39 -5.93 9.37 6.54
C HIS A 39 -7.45 9.37 6.28
N LYS A 40 -7.90 9.76 5.08
CA LYS A 40 -9.32 9.76 4.68
C LYS A 40 -9.67 8.63 3.72
N ILE A 41 -8.78 7.66 3.53
CA ILE A 41 -8.97 6.55 2.60
C ILE A 41 -10.27 5.77 2.80
N PRO A 42 -10.72 5.45 4.03
CA PRO A 42 -12.00 4.76 4.21
C PRO A 42 -13.20 5.52 3.62
N LEU A 43 -13.16 6.85 3.65
CA LEU A 43 -14.19 7.70 3.03
C LEU A 43 -14.17 7.56 1.51
N TYR A 44 -12.99 7.64 0.89
CA TYR A 44 -12.85 7.50 -0.56
C TYR A 44 -13.15 6.08 -1.04
N GLY A 45 -12.76 5.05 -0.28
CA GLY A 45 -13.12 3.65 -0.58
C GLY A 45 -14.64 3.44 -0.57
N THR A 46 -15.34 4.05 0.39
CA THR A 46 -16.81 4.01 0.43
C THR A 46 -17.43 4.74 -0.77
N LEU A 47 -16.90 5.91 -1.14
CA LEU A 47 -17.37 6.66 -2.29
C LEU A 47 -17.17 5.89 -3.60
N ILE A 48 -16.00 5.28 -3.79
CA ILE A 48 -15.70 4.43 -4.96
C ILE A 48 -16.62 3.21 -4.98
N GLY A 49 -16.87 2.57 -3.84
CA GLY A 49 -17.81 1.46 -3.75
C GLY A 49 -19.24 1.84 -4.15
N LEU A 50 -19.72 3.02 -3.72
CA LEU A 50 -21.02 3.55 -4.14
C LEU A 50 -21.04 3.90 -5.64
N LEU A 51 -19.97 4.50 -6.16
CA LEU A 51 -19.82 4.78 -7.59
C LEU A 51 -19.81 3.49 -8.42
N ASN A 52 -19.22 2.41 -7.92
CA ASN A 52 -19.16 1.12 -8.61
C ASN A 52 -20.55 0.49 -8.79
N LEU A 53 -21.46 0.70 -7.83
CA LEU A 53 -22.85 0.24 -7.94
C LEU A 53 -23.65 0.96 -9.03
N GLU A 54 -23.25 2.19 -9.37
CA GLU A 54 -23.94 3.02 -10.36
C GLU A 54 -23.28 2.96 -11.75
N ASN A 55 -21.96 2.97 -11.80
CA ASN A 55 -21.18 2.95 -13.02
C ASN A 55 -19.87 2.17 -12.82
N GLU A 56 -19.96 0.86 -13.04
CA GLU A 56 -18.83 -0.07 -12.98
C GLU A 56 -17.73 0.30 -13.99
N GLU A 57 -18.10 0.78 -15.18
CA GLU A 57 -17.15 1.14 -16.24
C GLU A 57 -16.30 2.35 -15.83
N PHE A 58 -16.90 3.33 -15.14
CA PHE A 58 -16.17 4.46 -14.58
C PHE A 58 -15.16 4.00 -13.53
N VAL A 59 -15.56 3.16 -12.57
CA VAL A 59 -14.64 2.66 -11.54
C VAL A 59 -13.52 1.83 -12.14
N LYS A 60 -13.80 1.04 -13.17
CA LYS A 60 -12.78 0.32 -13.94
C LYS A 60 -11.77 1.29 -14.58
N LYS A 61 -12.23 2.41 -15.16
CA LYS A 61 -11.35 3.47 -15.70
C LYS A 61 -10.46 4.09 -14.60
N ILE A 62 -11.00 4.29 -13.39
CA ILE A 62 -10.20 4.75 -12.23
C ILE A 62 -9.11 3.73 -11.90
N LEU A 63 -9.45 2.44 -11.82
CA LEU A 63 -8.51 1.37 -11.51
C LEU A 63 -7.41 1.24 -12.58
N GLU A 64 -7.77 1.28 -13.87
CA GLU A 64 -6.83 1.24 -14.98
C GLU A 64 -5.88 2.45 -14.99
N SER A 65 -6.39 3.66 -14.72
CA SER A 65 -5.58 4.87 -14.59
C SER A 65 -4.61 4.78 -13.41
N THR A 66 -5.08 4.29 -12.26
CA THR A 66 -4.25 4.10 -11.07
C THR A 66 -3.17 3.06 -11.31
N HIS A 67 -3.49 1.97 -12.01
CA HIS A 67 -2.53 0.93 -12.39
C HIS A 67 -1.44 1.48 -13.30
N LYS A 68 -1.80 2.28 -14.30
CA LYS A 68 -0.82 2.96 -15.17
C LYS A 68 0.07 3.90 -14.36
N SER A 69 -0.50 4.70 -13.46
CA SER A 69 0.26 5.58 -12.57
C SER A 69 1.21 4.80 -11.65
N LEU A 70 0.79 3.63 -11.16
CA LEU A 70 1.66 2.75 -10.37
C LEU A 70 2.85 2.24 -11.21
N GLN A 71 2.60 1.82 -12.45
CA GLN A 71 3.67 1.37 -13.35
C GLN A 71 4.68 2.50 -13.63
N ASP A 72 4.19 3.71 -13.94
CA ASP A 72 5.04 4.89 -14.15
C ASP A 72 5.84 5.24 -12.88
N ALA A 73 5.24 5.07 -11.69
CA ALA A 73 5.90 5.28 -10.40
C ALA A 73 6.97 4.22 -10.11
N LEU A 74 6.73 2.96 -10.47
CA LEU A 74 7.71 1.88 -10.37
C LEU A 74 8.91 2.13 -11.30
N ASP A 75 8.66 2.55 -12.54
CA ASP A 75 9.71 2.82 -13.53
C ASP A 75 10.55 4.06 -13.16
N SER A 76 9.93 5.08 -12.56
CA SER A 76 10.61 6.29 -12.08
C SER A 76 11.24 6.14 -10.68
N GLY A 77 10.85 5.11 -9.92
CA GLY A 77 11.30 4.89 -8.54
C GLY A 77 10.70 5.87 -7.52
N ASP A 78 9.53 6.45 -7.82
CA ASP A 78 8.84 7.36 -6.89
C ASP A 78 8.14 6.58 -5.77
N CYS A 79 8.87 6.38 -4.68
CA CYS A 79 8.39 5.65 -3.50
C CYS A 79 7.10 6.24 -2.88
N ASN A 80 6.87 7.55 -3.00
CA ASN A 80 5.66 8.16 -2.44
C ASN A 80 4.45 7.81 -3.30
N LYS A 81 4.58 7.94 -4.62
CA LYS A 81 3.53 7.53 -5.55
C LYS A 81 3.25 6.04 -5.49
N ILE A 82 4.29 5.20 -5.43
CA ILE A 82 4.12 3.75 -5.27
C ILE A 82 3.28 3.44 -4.02
N ARG A 83 3.62 4.06 -2.88
CA ARG A 83 2.91 3.83 -1.61
C ARG A 83 1.42 4.20 -1.71
N VAL A 84 1.12 5.38 -2.27
CA VAL A 84 -0.27 5.84 -2.42
C VAL A 84 -1.02 4.97 -3.42
N SER A 85 -0.45 4.71 -4.59
CA SER A 85 -1.12 3.94 -5.63
C SER A 85 -1.41 2.50 -5.19
N MET A 86 -0.50 1.86 -4.43
CA MET A 86 -0.76 0.54 -3.85
C MET A 86 -1.92 0.56 -2.86
N TRP A 87 -2.06 1.62 -2.06
CA TRP A 87 -3.17 1.80 -1.13
C TRP A 87 -4.52 1.92 -1.87
N PHE A 88 -4.56 2.68 -2.96
CA PHE A 88 -5.79 2.81 -3.76
C PHE A 88 -6.18 1.50 -4.47
N LEU A 89 -5.18 0.73 -4.91
CA LEU A 89 -5.34 -0.57 -5.57
C LEU A 89 -5.52 -1.73 -4.59
N THR A 90 -5.49 -1.49 -3.27
CA THR A 90 -5.71 -2.55 -2.26
C THR A 90 -7.10 -3.18 -2.37
N PHE A 91 -8.04 -2.49 -3.02
CA PHE A 91 -9.38 -2.99 -3.36
C PHE A 91 -9.45 -3.78 -4.69
N GLY A 92 -8.36 -3.86 -5.47
CA GLY A 92 -8.43 -4.20 -6.89
C GLY A 92 -7.35 -5.16 -7.38
N ILE A 93 -7.03 -6.22 -6.63
CA ILE A 93 -6.09 -7.31 -6.98
C ILE A 93 -4.66 -7.02 -6.52
N LEU A 94 -4.25 -7.74 -5.49
CA LEU A 94 -2.87 -7.80 -5.03
C LEU A 94 -2.01 -8.40 -6.16
N TYR A 95 -1.29 -7.56 -6.89
CA TYR A 95 -0.52 -8.00 -8.06
C TYR A 95 0.69 -8.84 -7.62
N ILE A 96 0.66 -10.12 -7.99
CA ILE A 96 1.68 -11.16 -7.78
C ILE A 96 3.08 -10.71 -8.24
N GLY A 97 3.16 -9.70 -9.13
CA GLY A 97 4.41 -9.11 -9.61
C GLY A 97 5.28 -8.43 -8.54
N ILE A 98 4.74 -8.06 -7.37
CA ILE A 98 5.55 -7.48 -6.29
C ILE A 98 6.52 -8.54 -5.74
N LEU A 99 6.13 -9.82 -5.70
CA LEU A 99 7.00 -10.91 -5.23
C LEU A 99 8.18 -11.16 -6.18
N THR A 100 8.00 -10.94 -7.49
CA THR A 100 9.09 -10.99 -8.48
C THR A 100 10.04 -9.79 -8.37
N MET A 101 9.55 -8.64 -7.92
CA MET A 101 10.37 -7.44 -7.69
C MET A 101 11.18 -7.51 -6.38
N ILE A 102 10.66 -8.20 -5.35
CA ILE A 102 11.39 -8.51 -4.11
C ILE A 102 12.61 -9.41 -4.39
N ARG A 103 12.57 -10.18 -5.50
CA ARG A 103 13.63 -11.10 -5.93
C ARG A 103 14.71 -10.50 -6.83
N VAL A 104 14.74 -9.18 -7.01
CA VAL A 104 15.83 -8.55 -7.76
C VAL A 104 17.01 -8.31 -6.81
N ASP A 105 18.11 -9.02 -7.10
CA ASP A 105 19.51 -8.76 -6.70
C ASP A 105 20.16 -9.48 -5.49
N ASP A 106 19.76 -10.70 -5.12
CA ASP A 106 20.69 -11.56 -4.35
C ASP A 106 21.91 -11.97 -5.21
N GLU A 107 21.75 -12.07 -6.53
CA GLU A 107 22.80 -12.57 -7.43
C GLU A 107 23.87 -11.53 -7.86
N LYS A 108 23.77 -10.25 -7.46
CA LYS A 108 24.68 -9.18 -7.94
C LYS A 108 25.41 -8.36 -6.87
N GLY A 109 25.28 -8.68 -5.59
CA GLY A 109 26.02 -7.97 -4.54
C GLY A 109 25.64 -6.48 -4.39
N ASN A 110 24.39 -6.13 -4.70
CA ASN A 110 23.89 -4.76 -4.61
C ASN A 110 23.59 -4.39 -3.15
N PRO A 111 24.30 -3.45 -2.50
CA PRO A 111 24.09 -3.12 -1.09
C PRO A 111 22.69 -2.54 -0.77
N SER A 112 21.91 -2.17 -1.79
CA SER A 112 20.58 -1.58 -1.64
C SER A 112 19.40 -2.56 -1.77
N TRP A 113 19.66 -3.86 -1.98
CA TRP A 113 18.60 -4.86 -2.16
C TRP A 113 17.66 -4.91 -0.95
N GLN A 114 18.21 -4.81 0.27
CA GLN A 114 17.42 -4.91 1.50
C GLN A 114 16.50 -3.70 1.72
N ALA A 115 16.97 -2.48 1.46
CA ALA A 115 16.13 -1.28 1.63
C ALA A 115 14.97 -1.25 0.64
N ARG A 116 15.18 -1.75 -0.58
CA ARG A 116 14.13 -1.88 -1.61
C ARG A 116 13.11 -2.94 -1.21
N ALA A 117 13.56 -4.11 -0.78
CA ALA A 117 12.67 -5.17 -0.30
C ALA A 117 11.87 -4.72 0.94
N ASP A 118 12.52 -4.06 1.90
CA ASP A 118 11.88 -3.49 3.09
C ASP A 118 10.78 -2.47 2.71
N PHE A 119 11.02 -1.63 1.72
CA PHE A 119 10.01 -0.67 1.22
C PHE A 119 8.78 -1.39 0.65
N TYR A 120 8.95 -2.34 -0.26
CA TYR A 120 7.82 -3.04 -0.88
C TYR A 120 7.04 -3.89 0.12
N ILE A 121 7.74 -4.59 1.01
CA ILE A 121 7.11 -5.40 2.06
C ILE A 121 6.34 -4.51 3.04
N THR A 122 6.90 -3.36 3.42
CA THR A 122 6.18 -2.39 4.26
C THR A 122 4.92 -1.89 3.56
N CYS A 123 4.99 -1.60 2.25
CA CYS A 123 3.82 -1.19 1.48
C CYS A 123 2.77 -2.31 1.47
N ILE A 124 3.13 -3.56 1.17
CA ILE A 124 2.20 -4.70 1.15
C ILE A 124 1.54 -4.89 2.53
N LEU A 125 2.35 -4.96 3.59
CA LEU A 125 1.85 -5.18 4.95
C LEU A 125 0.95 -4.03 5.43
N SER A 126 1.21 -2.80 4.98
CA SER A 126 0.38 -1.63 5.32
C SER A 126 -0.99 -1.64 4.64
N CYS A 127 -1.15 -2.38 3.54
CA CYS A 127 -2.42 -2.57 2.82
C CYS A 127 -3.34 -3.58 3.53
N LEU A 128 -2.77 -4.61 4.17
CA LEU A 128 -3.53 -5.72 4.76
C LEU A 128 -4.58 -5.31 5.81
N PRO A 129 -4.36 -4.31 6.69
CA PRO A 129 -5.38 -3.89 7.66
C PRO A 129 -6.68 -3.38 7.03
N TRP A 130 -6.64 -2.91 5.77
CA TRP A 130 -7.77 -2.24 5.12
C TRP A 130 -8.55 -3.12 4.16
N GLY A 131 -7.90 -4.12 3.54
CA GLY A 131 -8.51 -5.03 2.57
C GLY A 131 -8.10 -6.48 2.71
N GLY A 132 -7.34 -6.84 3.76
CA GLY A 132 -6.77 -8.18 3.92
C GLY A 132 -7.81 -9.27 4.12
N SER A 133 -8.92 -9.00 4.82
CA SER A 133 -9.99 -9.99 5.00
C SER A 133 -10.67 -10.33 3.68
N GLU A 134 -11.01 -9.31 2.88
CA GLU A 134 -11.62 -9.46 1.56
C GLU A 134 -10.67 -10.19 0.60
N LEU A 135 -9.38 -9.82 0.61
CA LEU A 135 -8.36 -10.47 -0.21
C LEU A 135 -8.17 -11.95 0.14
N VAL A 136 -8.22 -12.32 1.43
CA VAL A 136 -8.12 -13.71 1.87
C VAL A 136 -9.35 -14.51 1.44
N GLU A 137 -10.54 -13.90 1.42
CA GLU A 137 -11.76 -14.56 0.94
C GLU A 137 -11.75 -14.76 -0.58
N GLN A 138 -11.27 -13.78 -1.35
CA GLN A 138 -11.28 -13.85 -2.82
C GLN A 138 -10.11 -14.66 -3.40
N ILE A 139 -8.90 -14.50 -2.86
CA ILE A 139 -7.66 -15.07 -3.40
C ILE A 139 -6.75 -15.65 -2.29
N PRO A 140 -7.21 -16.65 -1.53
CA PRO A 140 -6.47 -17.18 -0.38
C PRO A 140 -5.08 -17.73 -0.76
N GLU A 141 -4.98 -18.43 -1.91
CA GLU A 141 -3.73 -19.06 -2.36
C GLU A 141 -2.63 -18.04 -2.65
N GLU A 142 -2.97 -16.91 -3.27
CA GLU A 142 -2.00 -15.86 -3.61
C GLU A 142 -1.58 -15.07 -2.37
N ILE A 143 -2.50 -14.84 -1.42
CA ILE A 143 -2.15 -14.22 -0.14
C ILE A 143 -1.20 -15.13 0.65
N GLU A 144 -1.48 -16.43 0.73
CA GLU A 144 -0.60 -17.39 1.39
C GLU A 144 0.80 -17.38 0.76
N ARG A 145 0.89 -17.39 -0.57
CA ARG A 145 2.16 -17.32 -1.31
C ARG A 145 2.96 -16.06 -1.00
N VAL A 146 2.29 -14.91 -0.95
CA VAL A 146 2.93 -13.62 -0.60
C VAL A 146 3.42 -13.65 0.85
N MET A 147 2.62 -14.17 1.77
CA MET A 147 2.97 -14.26 3.19
C MET A 147 4.17 -15.19 3.43
N VAL A 148 4.22 -16.35 2.77
CA VAL A 148 5.38 -17.26 2.80
C VAL A 148 6.63 -16.57 2.25
N GLY A 149 6.48 -15.77 1.18
CA GLY A 149 7.57 -14.97 0.62
C GLY A 149 8.10 -13.90 1.57
N ILE A 150 7.19 -13.20 2.27
CA ILE A 150 7.54 -12.20 3.29
C ILE A 150 8.24 -12.87 4.47
N GLU A 151 7.76 -14.02 4.94
CA GLU A 151 8.40 -14.77 6.03
C GLU A 151 9.82 -15.23 5.65
N ALA A 152 9.99 -15.78 4.44
CA ALA A 152 11.30 -16.15 3.92
C ALA A 152 12.25 -14.94 3.87
N TYR A 153 11.76 -13.78 3.41
CA TYR A 153 12.54 -12.55 3.42
C TYR A 153 12.93 -12.10 4.85
N LEU A 154 11.97 -12.08 5.78
CA LEU A 154 12.22 -11.65 7.16
C LEU A 154 13.24 -12.57 7.86
N SER A 155 13.30 -13.85 7.48
CA SER A 155 14.28 -14.80 8.00
C SER A 155 15.73 -14.50 7.57
N ILE A 156 15.93 -13.94 6.37
CA ILE A 156 17.26 -13.62 5.82
C ILE A 156 17.66 -12.15 6.01
N LYS A 157 16.71 -11.31 6.42
CA LYS A 157 16.90 -9.87 6.62
C LYS A 157 18.03 -9.62 7.61
N ARG A 158 19.05 -8.83 7.22
CA ARG A 158 20.08 -8.41 8.16
C ARG A 158 19.47 -7.44 9.16
N ASN A 159 19.48 -7.81 10.43
CA ASN A 159 19.30 -6.88 11.53
C ASN A 159 20.57 -6.06 11.70
N VAL A 160 20.72 -5.01 10.87
CA VAL A 160 21.63 -3.93 11.21
C VAL A 160 21.04 -3.31 12.48
N SER A 161 21.68 -3.57 13.62
CA SER A 161 21.32 -2.90 14.86
C SER A 161 21.81 -1.47 14.70
N ASP A 162 21.01 -0.66 14.02
CA ASP A 162 21.27 0.75 13.84
C ASP A 162 21.07 1.40 15.21
N VAL A 163 22.15 1.42 15.99
CA VAL A 163 22.23 2.12 17.28
C VAL A 163 21.76 3.57 17.11
N GLY A 164 21.83 4.13 15.89
CA GLY A 164 21.32 5.45 15.54
C GLY A 164 19.80 5.58 15.33
N LEU A 165 19.01 4.50 15.29
CA LEU A 165 17.54 4.54 15.07
C LEU A 165 16.72 4.15 16.30
N PHE A 166 17.36 3.68 17.38
CA PHE A 166 16.68 3.42 18.64
C PHE A 166 16.61 4.71 19.46
N VAL A 167 15.39 5.19 19.74
CA VAL A 167 15.18 6.30 20.69
C VAL A 167 15.57 5.89 22.11
N PHE A 168 15.48 4.59 22.41
CA PHE A 168 15.84 4.02 23.70
C PHE A 168 16.89 2.93 23.50
N GLU A 169 18.06 3.10 24.11
CA GLU A 169 19.10 2.07 24.13
C GLU A 169 18.72 0.97 25.14
N ASP A 170 18.88 -0.28 24.69
CA ASP A 170 18.70 -1.43 25.57
C ASP A 170 19.93 -1.56 26.49
N ILE A 171 19.77 -1.15 27.75
CA ILE A 171 20.81 -1.13 28.80
C ILE A 171 21.49 -2.50 28.94
N ASN A 172 20.77 -3.60 28.65
CA ASN A 172 21.32 -4.95 28.75
C ASN A 172 22.35 -5.28 27.65
N LYS A 173 22.30 -4.60 26.50
CA LYS A 173 23.23 -4.81 25.39
C LYS A 173 24.57 -4.12 25.62
N MET A 174 24.59 -2.95 26.27
CA MET A 174 25.82 -2.25 26.69
C MET A 174 26.63 -3.07 27.70
N ASN A 175 25.97 -3.75 28.63
CA ASN A 175 26.67 -4.58 29.62
C ASN A 175 27.38 -5.79 28.98
N LYS A 176 26.89 -6.31 27.86
CA LYS A 176 27.59 -7.38 27.11
C LYS A 176 28.80 -6.87 26.34
N LEU A 177 28.68 -5.72 25.66
CA LEU A 177 29.80 -5.10 24.94
C LEU A 177 30.93 -4.65 25.87
N ASN A 178 30.60 -4.13 27.06
CA ASN A 178 31.61 -3.74 28.05
C ASN A 178 32.33 -4.93 28.69
N VAL A 179 31.73 -6.13 28.67
CA VAL A 179 32.37 -7.35 29.19
C VAL A 179 33.31 -7.99 28.15
N GLU A 180 32.99 -7.90 26.86
CA GLU A 180 33.87 -8.40 25.79
C GLU A 180 35.09 -7.50 25.51
N HIS A 181 35.06 -6.22 25.89
CA HIS A 181 36.22 -5.32 25.80
C HIS A 181 37.16 -5.37 27.02
N VAL A 182 36.83 -6.17 28.05
CA VAL A 182 37.60 -6.28 29.31
C VAL A 182 38.24 -7.68 29.47
N LEU A 183 38.06 -8.57 28.49
CA LEU A 183 38.75 -9.86 28.35
C LEU A 183 39.68 -9.85 27.13
#